data_AF-A0A087TCZ8-F1
#
_entry.id   AF-A0A087TCZ8-F1
#
_cell.length_a   1.000
_cell.length_b   1.000
_cell.length_c   1.000
_cell.angle_alpha   90.00
_cell.angle_beta   90.00
_cell.angle_gamma   90.00
#
_symmetry.space_group_name_H-M   'P 1'
#
loop_
_entity.id
_entity.type
_entity.pdbx_description
1 polymer ?
#
loop_
_entity_poly.entity_id
_entity_poly.type
_entity_poly.pdbx_seq_one_letter_code
_entity_poly.pdbx_strand_id
1 'polypeptide(L)' 'MDLDDKMIEKVFSVNALSHFWITKAFLPDMIKKDHGHLVSIASLAGLGGMPQLTDYCASKFAAV' A
#
# COMPACT_ATOMS: atom_id res chain seq x y z
N MET A 1 -18.86 11.11 -6.73
CA MET A 1 -17.66 10.76 -5.93
C MET A 1 -16.82 12.00 -6.02
N ASP A 2 -16.90 12.83 -4.99
CA ASP A 2 -16.40 14.20 -5.03
C ASP A 2 -14.96 14.22 -4.50
N LEU A 3 -14.10 13.44 -5.15
CA LEU A 3 -12.70 13.28 -4.76
C LEU A 3 -11.81 13.75 -5.92
N ASP A 4 -10.89 14.67 -5.63
CA ASP A 4 -9.93 15.17 -6.63
C ASP A 4 -9.01 14.04 -7.09
N ASP A 5 -8.73 13.96 -8.39
CA ASP A 5 -7.89 12.92 -9.00
C ASP A 5 -6.51 12.87 -8.34
N LYS A 6 -5.96 14.04 -7.98
CA LYS A 6 -4.67 14.13 -7.27
C LYS A 6 -4.70 13.48 -5.89
N MET A 7 -5.86 13.48 -5.22
CA MET A 7 -6.01 12.82 -3.93
C MET A 7 -6.03 11.30 -4.10
N ILE A 8 -6.68 10.79 -5.16
CA ILE A 8 -6.65 9.36 -5.52
C ILE A 8 -5.20 8.92 -5.78
N GLU A 9 -4.48 9.65 -6.63
CA GLU A 9 -3.08 9.35 -6.94
C GLU A 9 -2.20 9.37 -5.70
N LYS A 10 -2.41 10.34 -4.80
CA LYS A 10 -1.68 10.44 -3.54
C LYS A 10 -1.96 9.24 -2.64
N VAL A 11 -3.22 8.82 -2.52
CA VAL A 11 -3.61 7.66 -1.70
C VAL A 11 -2.93 6.40 -2.20
N PHE A 12 -2.90 6.16 -3.51
CA PHE A 12 -2.20 5.01 -4.10
C PHE A 12 -0.68 5.11 -3.97
N SER A 13 -0.12 6.30 -4.16
CA SER A 13 1.33 6.53 -4.01
C SER A 13 1.81 6.18 -2.60
N VAL A 14 1.04 6.56 -1.59
CA VAL A 14 1.38 6.31 -0.18
C VAL A 14 1.03 4.89 0.24
N ASN A 15 -0.15 4.38 -0.08
CA ASN A 15 -0.62 3.12 0.50
C ASN A 15 -0.24 1.88 -0.30
N ALA A 16 0.06 2.02 -1.59
CA ALA A 16 0.39 0.90 -2.47
C ALA A 16 1.82 1.01 -3.02
N LEU A 17 2.15 2.10 -3.74
CA LEU A 17 3.45 2.21 -4.42
C LEU A 17 4.63 2.28 -3.45
N SER A 18 4.43 2.89 -2.28
CA SER A 18 5.47 2.95 -1.25
C SER A 18 6.00 1.57 -0.83
N HIS A 19 5.16 0.52 -0.86
CA HIS A 19 5.59 -0.83 -0.50
C HIS A 19 6.58 -1.39 -1.52
N PHE A 20 6.38 -1.10 -2.81
CA PHE A 20 7.32 -1.46 -3.86
C PHE A 20 8.64 -0.72 -3.69
N TRP A 21 8.59 0.57 -3.34
CA TRP A 21 9.80 1.37 -3.14
C TRP A 21 10.60 0.91 -1.92
N ILE A 22 9.94 0.62 -0.79
CA ILE A 22 10.57 0.05 0.40
C ILE A 22 11.18 -1.31 0.07
N THR A 23 10.42 -2.19 -0.58
CA THR A 23 10.91 -3.52 -0.97
C THR A 23 12.13 -3.37 -1.88
N LYS A 24 12.08 -2.52 -2.90
CA LYS A 24 13.22 -2.27 -3.79
C LYS A 24 14.44 -1.74 -3.05
N ALA A 25 14.25 -0.89 -2.05
CA ALA A 25 15.33 -0.27 -1.29
C ALA A 25 16.01 -1.26 -0.31
N PHE A 26 15.24 -2.11 0.37
CA PHE A 26 15.76 -2.91 1.49
C PHE A 26 15.91 -4.40 1.19
N LEU A 27 15.07 -4.98 0.31
CA LEU A 27 15.07 -6.41 0.03
C LEU A 27 16.42 -6.95 -0.45
N PRO A 28 17.18 -6.28 -1.34
CA PRO A 28 18.46 -6.80 -1.80
C PRO A 28 19.46 -7.05 -0.67
N ASP A 29 19.50 -6.16 0.33
CA ASP A 29 20.42 -6.29 1.46
C ASP A 29 19.90 -7.28 2.51
N MET A 30 18.58 -7.43 2.67
CA MET A 30 17.99 -8.49 3.49
C MET A 30 18.36 -9.88 2.94
N ILE A 31 18.30 -10.06 1.60
CA ILE A 31 18.70 -11.30 0.93
C ILE A 31 20.19 -11.59 1.14
N LYS A 32 21.08 -10.60 0.96
CA LYS A 32 22.53 -10.78 1.18
C LYS A 32 22.86 -11.20 2.61
N LYS A 33 22.06 -10.76 3.58
CA LYS A 33 22.22 -11.06 5.01
C LYS A 33 21.50 -12.34 5.43
N ASP A 34 20.76 -12.96 4.52
CA ASP A 34 19.85 -14.09 4.78
C ASP A 34 18.92 -13.83 5.97
N HIS A 35 18.52 -12.56 6.14
CA HIS A 35 17.73 -12.13 7.30
C HIS A 35 17.05 -10.78 7.06
N GLY A 36 15.75 -10.72 7.30
CA GLY A 36 14.97 -9.50 7.30
C GLY A 36 13.47 -9.76 7.35
N HIS A 37 12.71 -8.77 7.83
CA HIS A 37 11.26 -8.79 7.83
C HIS A 37 10.72 -7.49 7.23
N LEU A 38 9.74 -7.63 6.33
CA LEU A 38 8.93 -6.52 5.83
C LEU A 38 7.52 -6.70 6.38
N VAL A 39 7.03 -5.70 7.11
CA VAL A 39 5.69 -5.72 7.71
C VAL A 39 4.89 -4.58 7.10
N SER A 40 3.76 -4.94 6.48
CA SER A 40 2.78 -4.01 5.91
C SER A 40 1.66 -3.75 6.92
N ILE A 41 1.19 -2.50 7.01
CA ILE A 41 0.01 -2.15 7.80
C ILE A 41 -1.22 -2.10 6.90
N ALA A 42 -1.96 -3.21 6.94
CA ALA A 42 -3.22 -3.40 6.23
C ALA A 42 -4.43 -2.81 6.98
N SER A 43 -5.63 -3.10 6.48
CA SER A 43 -6.90 -2.73 7.08
C SER A 43 -7.97 -3.77 6.70
N LEU A 44 -9.07 -3.85 7.47
CA LEU A 44 -10.27 -4.59 7.05
C LEU A 44 -10.81 -4.10 5.69
N ALA A 45 -10.56 -2.82 5.37
CA ALA A 45 -10.85 -2.24 4.06
C ALA A 45 -10.08 -2.88 2.89
N GLY A 46 -9.04 -3.69 3.17
CA GLY A 46 -8.33 -4.50 2.17
C GLY A 46 -8.95 -5.89 1.95
N LEU A 47 -10.01 -6.23 2.69
CA LEU A 47 -10.75 -7.49 2.56
C LEU A 47 -12.20 -7.28 2.13
N GLY A 48 -12.72 -6.05 2.25
CA GLY A 48 -14.06 -5.68 1.81
C GLY A 48 -14.18 -4.17 1.57
N GLY A 49 -15.07 -3.80 0.65
CA GLY A 49 -15.35 -2.39 0.34
C GLY A 49 -16.25 -1.72 1.39
N MET A 50 -16.07 -0.42 1.59
CA MET A 50 -16.93 0.41 2.44
C MET A 50 -17.46 1.61 1.63
N PRO A 51 -18.74 2.00 1.78
CA PRO A 51 -19.27 3.17 1.11
C PRO A 51 -18.45 4.42 1.40
N GLN A 52 -18.26 5.27 0.39
CA GLN A 52 -17.51 6.54 0.44
C GLN A 52 -15.99 6.41 0.65
N LEU A 53 -15.43 5.20 0.69
CA LEU A 53 -13.98 4.96 0.87
C LEU A 53 -13.37 4.20 -0.31
N THR A 54 -13.89 4.38 -1.52
CA THR A 54 -13.53 3.53 -2.67
C THR A 54 -12.04 3.56 -3.01
N ASP A 55 -11.43 4.75 -3.04
CA ASP A 55 -10.01 4.95 -3.28
C ASP A 55 -9.16 4.33 -2.15
N TYR A 56 -9.55 4.55 -0.90
CA TYR A 56 -8.85 4.01 0.26
C TYR A 56 -8.93 2.48 0.30
N CYS A 57 -10.13 1.90 0.15
CA CYS A 57 -10.35 0.46 0.07
C CYS A 57 -9.49 -0.13 -1.06
N ALA A 58 -9.58 0.41 -2.27
CA ALA A 58 -8.77 -0.07 -3.40
C ALA A 58 -7.26 -0.04 -3.08
N SER A 59 -6.78 1.04 -2.45
CA SER A 59 -5.37 1.14 -2.06
C SER A 59 -4.96 0.14 -0.97
N LYS A 60 -5.88 -0.23 -0.07
CA LYS A 60 -5.63 -1.24 0.97
C LYS A 60 -5.72 -2.66 0.44
N PHE A 61 -6.59 -2.93 -0.54
CA PHE A 61 -6.58 -4.19 -1.29
C PHE A 61 -5.25 -4.40 -2.02
N ALA A 62 -4.64 -3.33 -2.56
CA ALA A 62 -3.32 -3.42 -3.18
C ALA A 62 -2.17 -3.64 -2.18
N ALA A 63 -2.41 -3.43 -0.88
CA ALA A 63 -1.42 -3.51 0.19
C ALA A 63 -1.48 -4.80 1.00
N VAL A 64 -2.50 -5.64 0.76
CA VAL A 64 -2.75 -6.97 1.35
C VAL A 64 -2.31 -8.03 0.36
#